data_AF-A0AAV0XGN7-F1
#
_entry.id   AF-A0AAV0XGN7-F1
#
_cell.length_a   1.000
_cell.length_b   1.000
_cell.length_c   1.000
_cell.angle_alpha   90.00
_cell.angle_beta   90.00
_cell.angle_gamma   90.00
#
_symmetry.space_group_name_H-M   'P 1'
#
loop_
_entity.id
_entity.type
_entity.pdbx_description
1 polymer ?
#
loop_
_entity_poly.entity_id
_entity_poly.type
_entity_poly.pdbx_seq_one_letter_code
_entity_poly.pdbx_strand_id
1 'polypeptide(L)'
;MGITDAINCHERILELKENFSLEVLANGSINPTYRTVQNWHNEWSLENLGPRSGSGLIEKIIQKIDVYKERNVIVKFKEDPFALVIITPLMQRTLSLKSSSIYEFNHWSYAVAYAGVGF
;
A
#
# COMPACT_ATOMS: atom_id res chain seq x y z
N MET A 1 3.13 -1.83 -6.64
CA MET A 1 4.33 -2.27 -7.37
C MET A 1 5.13 -3.12 -6.43
N GLY A 2 5.40 -4.39 -6.78
CA GLY A 2 6.18 -5.30 -5.92
C GLY A 2 7.69 -5.00 -5.98
N ILE A 3 8.46 -5.61 -5.08
CA ILE A 3 9.93 -5.48 -5.07
C ILE A 3 10.53 -5.94 -6.40
N THR A 4 10.05 -7.06 -6.96
CA THR A 4 10.48 -7.59 -8.25
C THR A 4 10.20 -6.63 -9.41
N ASP A 5 9.03 -5.98 -9.41
CA ASP A 5 8.69 -4.99 -10.45
C ASP A 5 9.63 -3.78 -10.39
N ALA A 6 9.97 -3.34 -9.17
CA ALA A 6 10.89 -2.22 -8.96
C ALA A 6 12.32 -2.54 -9.43
N ILE A 7 12.81 -3.75 -9.14
CA ILE A 7 14.11 -4.24 -9.60
C ILE A 7 14.12 -4.29 -11.13
N ASN A 8 13.12 -4.92 -11.75
CA ASN A 8 13.04 -5.04 -13.21
C ASN A 8 12.97 -3.68 -13.91
N CYS A 9 12.24 -2.72 -13.34
CA CYS A 9 12.20 -1.36 -13.86
C CYS A 9 13.55 -0.66 -13.76
N HIS A 10 14.26 -0.81 -12.64
CA HIS A 10 15.59 -0.23 -12.45
C HIS A 10 16.62 -0.81 -13.41
N GLU A 11 16.64 -2.14 -13.57
CA GLU A 11 17.53 -2.83 -14.51
C GLU A 11 17.31 -2.36 -15.95
N ARG A 12 16.06 -2.26 -16.40
CA ARG A 12 15.72 -1.71 -17.73
C ARG A 12 16.19 -0.27 -17.91
N ILE A 13 16.11 0.56 -16.86
CA ILE A 13 16.62 1.92 -16.92
C ILE A 13 18.15 1.92 -17.06
N LEU A 14 18.86 1.00 -16.41
CA LEU A 14 20.32 0.87 -16.54
C LEU A 14 20.72 0.38 -17.94
N GLU A 15 19.97 -0.55 -18.53
CA GLU A 15 20.17 -1.04 -19.90
C GLU A 15 20.07 0.06 -20.96
N LEU A 16 19.26 1.10 -20.70
CA LEU A 16 19.08 2.22 -21.61
C LEU A 16 20.17 3.30 -21.51
N LYS A 17 21.11 3.20 -20.56
CA LYS A 17 22.18 4.19 -20.39
C LYS A 17 23.33 3.95 -21.38
N GLU A 18 23.93 5.04 -21.87
CA GLU A 18 25.06 4.98 -22.83
C GLU A 18 26.28 4.21 -22.30
N ASN A 19 26.45 4.14 -20.98
CA ASN A 19 27.55 3.45 -20.30
C ASN A 19 27.17 2.07 -19.76
N PHE A 20 26.11 1.44 -20.30
CA PHE A 20 25.68 0.13 -19.88
C PHE A 20 26.79 -0.92 -20.02
N SER A 21 27.01 -1.70 -18.97
CA SER A 21 27.82 -2.90 -18.98
C SER A 21 27.29 -3.92 -17.97
N LEU A 22 27.65 -5.18 -18.15
CA LEU A 22 27.31 -6.23 -17.17
C LEU A 22 27.93 -5.96 -15.79
N GLU A 23 29.07 -5.27 -15.73
CA GLU A 23 29.69 -4.85 -14.48
C GLU A 23 28.83 -3.82 -13.73
N VAL A 24 28.15 -2.93 -14.45
CA VAL A 24 27.21 -1.96 -13.87
C VAL A 24 25.98 -2.66 -13.28
N LEU A 25 25.45 -3.69 -13.95
CA LEU A 25 24.35 -4.50 -13.42
C LEU A 25 24.76 -5.33 -12.19
N ALA A 26 25.99 -5.83 -12.15
CA ALA A 26 26.52 -6.61 -11.03
C ALA A 26 26.96 -5.72 -9.84
N ASN A 27 27.11 -4.41 -10.04
CA ASN A 27 27.56 -3.49 -9.01
C ASN A 27 26.42 -3.16 -8.03
N GLY A 28 26.45 -3.75 -6.84
CA GLY A 28 25.46 -3.55 -5.78
C GLY A 28 25.26 -2.11 -5.30
N SER A 29 26.21 -1.21 -5.58
CA SER A 29 26.09 0.22 -5.28
C SER A 29 25.30 0.99 -6.35
N ILE A 30 25.22 0.46 -7.58
CA ILE A 30 24.51 1.07 -8.72
C ILE A 30 23.19 0.34 -9.01
N ASN A 31 23.21 -0.99 -8.99
CA ASN A 31 22.07 -1.88 -9.05
C ASN A 31 21.85 -2.51 -7.67
N PRO A 32 21.00 -1.92 -6.81
CA PRO A 32 20.81 -2.39 -5.45
C PRO A 32 20.36 -3.85 -5.42
N THR A 33 20.94 -4.64 -4.52
CA THR A 33 20.53 -6.04 -4.36
C THR A 33 19.07 -6.13 -3.90
N TYR A 34 18.43 -7.27 -4.14
CA TYR A 34 17.07 -7.55 -3.64
C TYR A 34 16.91 -7.20 -2.16
N ARG A 35 17.89 -7.59 -1.33
CA ARG A 35 17.85 -7.36 0.13
C ARG A 35 17.93 -5.88 0.48
N THR A 36 18.69 -5.10 -0.29
CA THR A 36 18.78 -3.65 -0.15
C THR A 36 17.43 -3.00 -0.49
N VAL A 37 16.85 -3.35 -1.63
CA VAL A 37 15.54 -2.85 -2.05
C VAL A 37 14.45 -3.24 -1.04
N GLN A 38 14.50 -4.48 -0.54
CA GLN A 38 13.59 -4.95 0.49
C GLN A 38 13.72 -4.15 1.78
N ASN A 39 14.94 -3.87 2.24
CA ASN A 39 15.17 -3.07 3.44
C ASN A 39 14.60 -1.66 3.28
N TRP A 40 14.94 -0.97 2.19
CA TRP A 40 14.42 0.38 1.92
C TRP A 40 12.90 0.39 1.79
N HIS A 41 12.31 -0.61 1.14
CA HIS A 41 10.86 -0.75 1.07
C HIS A 41 10.24 -0.92 2.47
N ASN A 42 10.87 -1.70 3.35
CA ASN A 42 10.39 -1.89 4.72
C ASN A 42 10.52 -0.61 5.55
N GLU A 43 11.65 0.09 5.47
CA GLU A 43 11.87 1.38 6.13
C GLU A 43 10.85 2.41 5.66
N TRP A 44 10.73 2.59 4.34
CA TRP A 44 9.72 3.47 3.76
C TRP A 44 8.31 3.08 4.19
N SER A 45 7.98 1.78 4.19
CA SER A 45 6.66 1.29 4.60
C SER A 45 6.38 1.60 6.07
N LEU A 46 7.36 1.42 6.94
CA LEU A 46 7.22 1.71 8.36
C LEU A 46 7.02 3.21 8.60
N GLU A 47 7.82 4.06 7.95
CA GLU A 47 7.72 5.51 8.07
C GLU A 47 6.41 6.06 7.51
N ASN A 48 5.97 5.54 6.37
CA ASN A 48 4.83 6.08 5.63
C ASN A 48 3.52 5.43 6.05
N LEU A 49 3.47 4.10 6.15
CA LEU A 49 2.26 3.34 6.46
C LEU A 49 2.12 3.01 7.94
N GLY A 50 3.19 3.12 8.71
CA GLY A 50 3.21 2.72 10.12
C GLY A 50 3.29 1.20 10.30
N PRO A 51 3.34 0.74 11.56
CA PRO A 51 3.23 -0.67 11.88
C PRO A 51 1.94 -1.28 11.33
N ARG A 52 2.03 -2.52 10.82
CA ARG A 52 0.87 -3.26 10.26
C ARG A 52 -0.10 -3.79 11.32
N SER A 53 0.26 -3.70 12.61
CA SER A 53 -0.49 -4.26 13.73
C SER A 53 -0.23 -3.48 15.02
N GLY A 54 -1.13 -3.61 15.99
CA GLY A 54 -1.01 -2.99 17.31
C GLY A 54 -1.31 -1.48 17.31
N SER A 55 -0.91 -0.80 18.39
CA SER A 55 -1.22 0.62 18.63
C SER A 55 -0.68 1.55 17.55
N GLY A 56 0.50 1.25 16.99
CA GLY A 56 1.12 2.10 15.97
C GLY A 56 0.33 2.21 14.66
N LEU A 57 -0.52 1.23 14.33
CA LEU A 57 -1.42 1.32 13.18
C LEU A 57 -2.49 2.40 13.41
N ILE A 58 -3.10 2.39 14.60
CA ILE A 58 -4.14 3.33 14.99
C ILE A 58 -3.58 4.75 15.03
N GLU A 59 -2.42 4.93 15.65
CA GLU A 59 -1.72 6.22 15.70
C GLU A 59 -1.48 6.79 14.30
N LYS A 60 -1.07 5.95 13.33
CA LYS A 60 -0.85 6.40 11.95
C LYS A 60 -2.14 6.78 11.23
N ILE A 61 -3.22 6.05 11.48
CA ILE A 61 -4.55 6.36 10.92
C ILE A 61 -5.03 7.71 11.45
N ILE A 62 -4.89 7.95 12.76
CA ILE A 62 -5.22 9.23 13.39
C ILE A 62 -4.39 10.36 12.78
N GLN A 63 -3.07 10.18 12.65
CA GLN A 63 -2.18 11.18 12.03
C GLN A 63 -2.59 11.57 10.60
N LYS A 64 -3.17 10.64 9.83
CA LYS A 64 -3.53 10.86 8.42
C LYS A 64 -5.00 11.17 8.19
N ILE A 65 -5.81 11.24 9.25
CA ILE A 65 -7.27 11.33 9.10
C ILE A 65 -7.70 12.59 8.34
N ASP A 66 -7.01 13.72 8.57
CA ASP A 66 -7.28 14.98 7.89
C ASP A 66 -6.90 14.92 6.40
N VAL A 67 -5.77 14.29 6.07
CA VAL A 67 -5.34 14.08 4.67
C VAL A 67 -6.35 13.22 3.91
N TYR A 68 -6.91 12.20 4.56
CA TYR A 68 -7.96 11.38 3.95
C TYR A 68 -9.25 12.19 3.76
N LYS A 69 -9.63 13.00 4.75
CA LYS A 69 -10.80 13.87 4.70
C LYS A 69 -10.70 14.91 3.58
N GLU A 70 -9.54 15.55 3.41
CA GLU A 70 -9.27 16.47 2.28
C GLU A 70 -9.46 15.80 0.92
N ARG A 71 -9.15 14.51 0.83
CA ARG A 71 -9.30 13.70 -0.39
C ARG A 71 -10.69 13.07 -0.54
N ASN A 72 -11.64 13.48 0.29
CA ASN A 72 -13.00 12.92 0.36
C ASN A 72 -13.01 11.39 0.60
N VAL A 73 -11.99 10.89 1.28
CA VAL A 73 -11.90 9.50 1.76
C VAL A 73 -12.43 9.46 3.19
N ILE A 74 -13.42 8.62 3.44
CA ILE A 74 -13.98 8.42 4.77
C ILE A 74 -13.21 7.27 5.42
N VAL A 75 -12.59 7.53 6.57
CA VAL A 75 -11.92 6.51 7.39
C VAL A 75 -12.63 6.44 8.73
N LYS A 76 -13.08 5.25 9.12
CA LYS A 76 -13.67 4.95 10.43
C LYS A 76 -13.01 3.72 10.99
N PHE A 77 -12.69 3.73 12.28
CA PHE A 77 -12.16 2.56 12.95
C PHE A 77 -12.73 2.41 14.36
N LYS A 78 -12.69 1.17 14.87
CA LYS A 78 -12.97 0.79 16.25
C LYS A 78 -11.74 0.03 16.75
N GLU A 79 -11.35 0.23 18.00
CA GLU A 79 -10.15 -0.42 18.55
C GLU A 79 -10.44 -1.78 19.20
N ASP A 80 -11.64 -1.95 19.77
CA ASP A 80 -12.04 -3.19 20.44
C ASP A 80 -13.47 -3.64 20.07
N PRO A 81 -13.63 -4.70 19.26
CA PRO A 81 -12.58 -5.36 18.48
C PRO A 81 -12.04 -4.42 17.39
N PHE A 82 -10.79 -4.65 16.95
CA PHE A 82 -10.19 -3.83 15.92
C PHE A 82 -10.92 -3.99 14.59
N ALA A 83 -11.49 -2.89 14.09
CA ALA A 83 -12.18 -2.84 12.80
C ALA A 83 -11.83 -1.54 12.10
N LEU A 84 -11.53 -1.60 10.79
CA LEU A 84 -11.19 -0.44 9.96
C LEU A 84 -12.07 -0.46 8.70
N VAL A 85 -12.71 0.68 8.42
CA VAL A 85 -13.52 0.91 7.23
C VAL A 85 -12.98 2.13 6.51
N ILE A 86 -12.60 1.93 5.24
CA ILE A 86 -12.13 2.99 4.34
C ILE A 86 -13.08 3.06 3.15
N ILE A 87 -13.70 4.22 2.94
CA ILE A 87 -14.63 4.46 1.84
C ILE A 87 -14.04 5.54 0.94
N THR A 88 -13.60 5.15 -0.24
CA THR A 88 -13.05 6.07 -1.23
C THR A 88 -14.16 6.84 -1.97
N PRO A 89 -13.86 8.01 -2.55
CA PRO A 89 -14.83 8.75 -3.38
C PRO A 89 -15.44 7.90 -4.50
N LEU A 90 -14.66 6.96 -5.08
CA LEU A 90 -15.16 6.06 -6.12
C LEU A 90 -16.24 5.13 -5.57
N MET A 91 -16.02 4.52 -4.40
CA MET A 91 -17.00 3.65 -3.75
C MET A 91 -18.28 4.41 -3.39
N GLN A 92 -18.16 5.64 -2.90
CA GLN A 92 -19.32 6.50 -2.61
C GLN A 92 -20.14 6.78 -3.88
N ARG A 93 -19.46 7.09 -5.00
CA ARG A 93 -20.14 7.28 -6.29
C ARG A 93 -20.84 6.01 -6.75
N THR A 94 -20.18 4.85 -6.68
CA THR A 94 -20.78 3.57 -7.09
C THR A 94 -22.01 3.22 -6.24
N LEU A 95 -21.96 3.47 -4.92
CA LEU A 95 -23.09 3.25 -4.03
C LEU A 95 -24.29 4.14 -4.40
N SER A 96 -24.05 5.37 -4.85
CA SER A 96 -25.09 6.33 -5.24
C SER A 96 -25.81 6.00 -6.56
N LEU A 97 -25.31 5.03 -7.34
CA LEU A 97 -25.93 4.60 -8.60
C LEU A 97 -27.08 3.62 -8.32
N LYS A 98 -28.27 3.87 -8.87
CA LYS A 98 -29.49 3.03 -8.69
C LYS A 98 -29.34 1.54 -9.05
N SER A 99 -28.30 1.16 -9.81
CA SER A 99 -28.03 -0.21 -10.24
C SER A 99 -27.12 -1.00 -9.29
N SER A 100 -26.67 -0.40 -8.17
CA SER A 100 -25.72 -1.01 -7.24
C SER A 100 -26.28 -2.20 -6.45
N SER A 101 -27.61 -2.34 -6.33
CA SER A 101 -28.25 -3.46 -5.61
C SER A 101 -28.00 -4.85 -6.21
N ILE A 102 -27.43 -4.94 -7.42
CA ILE A 102 -27.09 -6.20 -8.12
C ILE A 102 -25.59 -6.53 -8.04
N TYR A 103 -24.73 -5.53 -7.80
CA TYR A 103 -23.25 -5.70 -7.83
C TYR A 103 -22.59 -5.72 -6.45
N GLU A 104 -23.37 -5.54 -5.39
CA GLU A 104 -22.96 -5.80 -4.02
C GLU A 104 -22.76 -7.31 -3.83
N PHE A 105 -21.58 -7.82 -4.22
CA PHE A 105 -20.80 -8.81 -3.45
C PHE A 105 -19.56 -9.33 -4.19
N ASN A 106 -19.45 -9.20 -5.51
CA ASN A 106 -18.51 -10.05 -6.27
C ASN A 106 -17.29 -9.39 -6.93
N HIS A 107 -17.06 -8.07 -6.85
CA HIS A 107 -15.91 -7.48 -7.55
C HIS A 107 -15.21 -6.25 -6.98
N TRP A 108 -15.58 -5.79 -5.77
CA TRP A 108 -14.86 -4.71 -5.10
C TRP A 108 -14.26 -5.26 -3.82
N SER A 109 -12.99 -5.67 -3.92
CA SER A 109 -12.20 -6.22 -2.82
C SER A 109 -12.33 -5.36 -1.57
N TYR A 110 -13.12 -5.84 -0.63
CA TYR A 110 -13.15 -5.35 0.74
C TYR A 110 -11.74 -5.45 1.32
N ALA A 111 -11.12 -4.32 1.64
CA ALA A 111 -10.08 -4.30 2.66
C ALA A 111 -10.75 -4.23 4.03
N VAL A 112 -11.57 -5.23 4.37
CA VAL A 112 -11.94 -5.49 5.76
C VAL A 112 -10.82 -6.34 6.31
N ALA A 113 -9.85 -5.70 6.96
CA ALA A 113 -8.88 -6.42 7.78
C ALA A 113 -9.61 -6.94 9.02
N TYR A 114 -10.15 -8.16 8.93
CA TYR A 114 -10.53 -8.93 10.11
C TYR A 114 -9.24 -9.34 10.84
N ALA A 115 -8.85 -8.58 11.86
CA ALA A 115 -7.90 -9.05 12.86
C ALA A 115 -8.71 -9.49 14.08
N GLY A 116 -9.11 -10.76 14.10
CA GLY A 116 -9.93 -11.31 15.18
C GLY A 116 -10.00 -12.83 15.19
N VAL A 117 -9.01 -13.43 15.86
CA VAL A 117 -9.04 -14.71 16.60
C VAL A 117 -9.09 -16.03 15.79
N GLY A 118 -7.98 -16.77 15.83
CA GLY A 118 -7.89 -18.18 15.45
C GLY A 118 -6.47 -18.73 15.63
N PHE A 119 -6.17 -19.16 16.86
CA PHE A 119 -5.08 -20.03 17.38
C PHE A 119 -3.68 -19.96 16.76
#